data_AF-A0A7C6ABP2-F1
#
_entry.id   AF-A0A7C6ABP2-F1
#
_cell.length_a   1.000
_cell.length_b   1.000
_cell.length_c   1.000
_cell.angle_alpha   90.00
_cell.angle_beta   90.00
_cell.angle_gamma   90.00
#
_symmetry.space_group_name_H-M   'P 1'
#
loop_
_entity.id
_entity.type
_entity.pdbx_description
1 polymer ?
#
loop_
_entity_poly.entity_id
_entity_poly.type
_entity_poly.pdbx_seq_one_letter_code
_entity_poly.pdbx_strand_id
1 'polypeptide(L)'
;MYALKPYFSLFAPEYDVNPLRSIFRPNRDVRFSSDKTPYKTHIAAHFVLKDKPKGYSGAGYYVEIGLDGIYVGGGIYMPTSDQLRAIRNAIVNKHEEFSEIISETRFRKLLDVNEWNKLTRLPHGFDAKHPLAEWLKYKQFYVGVSWEVEKCYSKAFVLDSVKIFESIANFVRFLNNI
;
A
#
# COMPACT_ATOMS: atom_id res chain seq x y z
N MET A 1 10.86 -22.32 -3.71
CA MET A 1 11.04 -21.73 -2.37
C MET A 1 9.82 -20.85 -2.07
N TYR A 2 9.04 -21.14 -1.03
CA TYR A 2 7.77 -20.43 -0.73
C TYR A 2 7.98 -19.25 0.24
N ALA A 3 8.95 -18.39 -0.04
CA ALA A 3 9.28 -17.25 0.82
C ALA A 3 9.37 -15.97 -0.02
N LEU A 4 8.89 -14.84 0.53
CA LEU A 4 8.96 -13.53 -0.14
C LEU A 4 10.36 -12.91 -0.13
N LYS A 5 11.12 -13.11 0.95
CA LYS A 5 12.43 -12.46 1.17
C LYS A 5 13.43 -12.61 0.01
N PRO A 6 13.62 -13.80 -0.61
CA PRO A 6 14.52 -13.94 -1.76
C PRO A 6 14.12 -13.05 -2.94
N TYR A 7 12.82 -12.95 -3.24
CA TYR A 7 12.33 -12.10 -4.34
C TYR A 7 12.47 -10.62 -4.03
N PHE A 8 12.12 -10.19 -2.82
CA PHE A 8 12.33 -8.81 -2.37
C PHE A 8 13.80 -8.40 -2.43
N SER A 9 14.73 -9.32 -2.18
CA SER A 9 16.17 -9.02 -2.30
C SER A 9 16.60 -8.66 -3.73
N LEU A 10 15.80 -9.02 -4.74
CA LEU A 10 16.06 -8.70 -6.15
C LEU A 10 15.46 -7.35 -6.56
N PHE A 11 14.18 -7.11 -6.25
CA PHE A 11 13.48 -5.93 -6.77
C PHE A 11 13.31 -4.81 -5.75
N ALA A 12 13.39 -5.07 -4.44
CA ALA A 12 13.16 -4.10 -3.36
C ALA A 12 14.01 -4.42 -2.10
N PRO A 13 15.35 -4.48 -2.24
CA PRO A 13 16.26 -4.87 -1.15
C PRO A 13 16.25 -3.92 0.06
N GLU A 14 15.69 -2.72 -0.08
CA GLU A 14 15.56 -1.70 0.97
C GLU A 14 14.47 -2.02 2.01
N TYR A 15 13.59 -3.01 1.75
CA TYR A 15 12.50 -3.39 2.65
C TYR A 15 12.86 -4.53 3.60
N ASP A 16 12.30 -4.48 4.80
CA ASP A 16 12.43 -5.54 5.80
C ASP A 16 11.30 -6.56 5.70
N VAL A 17 11.61 -7.68 5.05
CA VAL A 17 10.74 -8.85 4.99
C VAL A 17 11.12 -9.81 6.12
N ASN A 18 10.61 -9.52 7.32
CA ASN A 18 10.91 -10.27 8.54
C ASN A 18 9.62 -10.56 9.32
N PRO A 19 9.23 -11.83 9.50
CA PRO A 19 7.96 -12.18 10.15
C PRO A 19 7.81 -11.60 11.56
N LEU A 20 8.90 -11.43 12.32
CA LEU A 20 8.86 -10.88 13.68
C LEU A 20 8.54 -9.38 13.70
N ARG A 21 8.83 -8.67 12.61
CA ARG A 21 8.62 -7.22 12.47
C ARG A 21 7.40 -6.88 11.61
N SER A 22 7.14 -7.65 10.57
CA SER A 22 6.14 -7.35 9.55
C SER A 22 4.71 -7.79 9.93
N ILE A 23 4.55 -8.87 10.70
CA ILE A 23 3.23 -9.42 11.03
C ILE A 23 2.54 -8.56 12.10
N PHE A 24 1.28 -8.20 11.85
CA PHE A 24 0.45 -7.48 12.83
C PHE A 24 0.01 -8.39 13.97
N ARG A 25 -0.25 -7.80 15.14
CA ARG A 25 -0.88 -8.53 16.24
C ARG A 25 -2.29 -9.01 15.85
N PRO A 26 -2.72 -10.20 16.29
CA PRO A 26 -4.06 -10.72 16.01
C PRO A 26 -5.18 -10.02 16.80
N ASN A 27 -4.84 -9.29 17.88
CA ASN A 27 -5.82 -8.63 18.72
C ASN A 27 -6.54 -7.47 18.02
N ARG A 28 -7.84 -7.33 18.29
CA ARG A 28 -8.65 -6.19 17.88
C ARG A 28 -8.71 -5.12 18.97
N ASP A 29 -8.82 -3.86 18.55
CA ASP A 29 -9.25 -2.79 19.45
C ASP A 29 -10.78 -2.74 19.46
N VAL A 30 -11.37 -3.26 20.53
CA VAL A 30 -12.83 -3.40 20.68
C VAL A 30 -13.46 -2.32 21.56
N ARG A 31 -12.69 -1.29 21.98
CA ARG A 31 -13.20 -0.25 22.91
C ARG A 31 -14.44 0.44 22.38
N PHE A 32 -14.45 0.76 21.09
CA PHE A 32 -15.52 1.51 20.42
C PHE A 32 -16.34 0.66 19.43
N SER A 33 -16.08 -0.64 19.32
CA SER A 33 -16.81 -1.53 18.41
C SER A 33 -18.03 -2.13 19.11
N SER A 34 -19.15 -2.30 18.39
CA SER A 34 -20.30 -3.07 18.85
C SER A 34 -19.99 -4.57 18.95
N ASP A 35 -19.14 -5.08 18.04
CA ASP A 35 -18.59 -6.42 18.06
C ASP A 35 -17.39 -6.50 19.02
N LYS A 36 -17.50 -7.35 20.04
CA LYS A 36 -16.50 -7.51 21.10
C LYS A 36 -15.58 -8.72 20.91
N THR A 37 -15.60 -9.37 19.75
CA THR A 37 -14.70 -10.51 19.50
C THR A 37 -13.23 -10.06 19.61
N PRO A 38 -12.41 -10.76 20.42
CA PRO A 38 -11.09 -10.26 20.83
C PRO A 38 -10.02 -10.34 19.73
N TYR A 39 -10.25 -11.16 18.70
CA TYR A 39 -9.29 -11.48 17.65
C TYR A 39 -9.84 -11.18 16.27
N LYS A 40 -8.92 -10.87 15.35
CA LYS A 40 -9.19 -10.72 13.92
C LYS A 40 -9.42 -12.10 13.28
N THR A 41 -10.24 -12.13 12.23
CA THR A 41 -10.45 -13.29 11.35
C THR A 41 -9.46 -13.34 10.19
N HIS A 42 -8.46 -12.45 10.20
CA HIS A 42 -7.40 -12.35 9.20
C HIS A 42 -6.03 -12.19 9.86
N ILE A 43 -5.00 -12.59 9.12
CA ILE A 43 -3.59 -12.32 9.42
C ILE A 43 -3.07 -11.39 8.33
N ALA A 44 -2.38 -10.32 8.75
CA ALA A 44 -1.79 -9.36 7.84
C ALA A 44 -0.32 -9.12 8.16
N ALA A 45 0.44 -8.76 7.13
CA ALA A 45 1.81 -8.30 7.24
C ALA A 45 2.02 -7.01 6.45
N HIS A 46 2.75 -6.09 7.05
CA HIS A 46 3.20 -4.84 6.42
C HIS A 46 4.73 -4.82 6.38
N PHE A 47 5.27 -4.72 5.17
CA PHE A 47 6.71 -4.68 4.90
C PHE A 47 7.11 -3.22 4.69
N VAL A 48 7.93 -2.69 5.59
CA VAL A 48 8.43 -1.31 5.59
C VAL A 48 9.94 -1.28 5.33
N LEU A 49 10.48 -0.09 5.07
CA LEU A 49 11.93 0.11 4.91
C LEU A 49 12.72 -0.35 6.14
N LYS A 50 13.92 -0.91 5.91
CA LYS A 50 14.78 -1.51 6.96
C LYS A 50 15.16 -0.55 8.08
N ASP A 51 15.35 0.73 7.75
CA ASP A 51 15.73 1.81 8.67
C ASP A 51 14.56 2.33 9.52
N LYS A 52 13.33 1.90 9.23
CA LYS A 52 12.13 2.35 9.96
C LYS A 52 11.77 1.43 11.12
N PRO A 53 11.23 1.96 12.23
CA PRO A 53 10.84 1.16 13.37
C PRO A 53 9.66 0.22 13.05
N LYS A 54 9.47 -0.82 13.85
CA LYS A 54 8.28 -1.67 13.79
C LYS A 54 7.03 -0.81 14.03
N GLY A 55 6.00 -1.00 13.20
CA GLY A 55 4.76 -0.21 13.29
C GLY A 55 4.85 1.18 12.65
N TYR A 56 5.92 1.47 11.88
CA TYR A 56 6.01 2.68 11.08
C TYR A 56 4.81 2.82 10.12
N SER A 57 4.11 3.95 10.22
CA SER A 57 2.94 4.28 9.42
C SER A 57 3.33 5.03 8.14
N GLY A 58 4.14 4.43 7.28
CA GLY A 58 4.52 4.98 5.98
C GLY A 58 4.17 4.06 4.82
N ALA A 59 4.64 4.40 3.62
CA ALA A 59 4.38 3.56 2.45
C ALA A 59 5.15 2.24 2.54
N GLY A 60 4.47 1.15 2.21
CA GLY A 60 5.05 -0.19 2.25
C GLY A 60 4.27 -1.18 1.41
N TYR A 61 4.66 -2.45 1.51
CA TYR A 61 3.94 -3.54 0.87
C TYR A 61 3.08 -4.26 1.89
N TYR A 62 1.93 -4.75 1.47
CA TYR A 62 0.93 -5.31 2.37
C TYR A 62 0.38 -6.62 1.80
N VAL A 63 0.19 -7.59 2.70
CA VAL A 63 -0.56 -8.82 2.42
C VAL A 63 -1.48 -9.10 3.60
N GLU A 64 -2.72 -9.46 3.30
CA GLU A 64 -3.70 -9.96 4.26
C GLU A 64 -4.33 -11.22 3.73
N ILE A 65 -4.53 -12.19 4.62
CA ILE A 65 -5.22 -13.44 4.35
C ILE A 65 -6.24 -13.63 5.47
N GLY A 66 -7.52 -13.68 5.11
CA GLY A 66 -8.63 -13.90 6.02
C GLY A 66 -9.70 -14.79 5.44
N LEU A 67 -10.74 -15.02 6.23
CA LEU A 67 -11.89 -15.82 5.80
C LEU A 67 -12.69 -15.15 4.68
N ASP A 68 -12.70 -13.82 4.65
CA ASP A 68 -13.43 -13.01 3.66
C ASP A 68 -12.62 -12.76 2.37
N GLY A 69 -11.41 -13.32 2.28
CA GLY A 69 -10.54 -13.21 1.12
C GLY A 69 -9.12 -12.80 1.45
N ILE A 70 -8.39 -12.43 0.40
CA ILE A 70 -6.99 -12.06 0.43
C ILE A 70 -6.85 -10.69 -0.21
N TYR A 71 -5.99 -9.85 0.36
CA TYR A 71 -5.55 -8.61 -0.28
C TYR A 71 -4.03 -8.60 -0.40
N VAL A 72 -3.52 -8.25 -1.58
CA VAL A 72 -2.09 -8.06 -1.84
C VAL A 72 -1.89 -6.72 -2.52
N GLY A 73 -1.05 -5.86 -1.96
CA GLY A 73 -0.86 -4.52 -2.49
C GLY A 73 0.25 -3.74 -1.80
N GLY A 74 0.19 -2.42 -1.93
CA GLY A 74 1.16 -1.53 -1.32
C GLY A 74 0.88 -0.05 -1.59
N GLY A 75 1.64 0.79 -0.90
CA GLY A 75 1.45 2.23 -0.82
C GLY A 75 1.21 2.66 0.62
N ILE A 76 0.50 3.76 0.81
CA ILE A 76 0.20 4.33 2.14
C ILE A 76 -1.30 4.42 2.39
N TYR A 77 -1.74 3.70 3.42
CA TYR A 77 -3.10 3.67 3.93
C TYR A 77 -3.22 4.61 5.13
N MET A 78 -4.31 5.38 5.19
CA MET A 78 -4.57 6.39 6.24
C MET A 78 -3.35 7.28 6.60
N PRO A 79 -2.70 7.96 5.62
CA PRO A 79 -1.63 8.90 5.91
C PRO A 79 -2.08 10.02 6.84
N THR A 80 -1.16 10.49 7.69
CA THR A 80 -1.35 11.70 8.50
C THR A 80 -1.49 12.95 7.63
N SER A 81 -1.99 14.05 8.20
CA SER A 81 -2.10 15.34 7.49
C SER A 81 -0.76 15.82 6.91
N ASP A 82 0.34 15.62 7.64
CA ASP A 82 1.68 16.02 7.21
C ASP A 82 2.17 15.15 6.05
N GLN A 83 1.96 13.83 6.14
CA GLN A 83 2.28 12.91 5.04
C GLN A 83 1.45 13.21 3.79
N LEU A 84 0.17 13.50 3.94
CA LEU A 84 -0.68 13.91 2.82
C LEU A 84 -0.19 15.19 2.15
N ARG A 85 0.27 16.17 2.95
CA ARG A 85 0.85 17.40 2.42
C ARG A 85 2.15 17.10 1.67
N ALA A 86 3.03 16.29 2.24
CA ALA A 86 4.29 15.89 1.61
C ALA A 86 4.06 15.12 0.29
N ILE A 87 3.16 14.13 0.27
CA ILE A 87 2.79 13.39 -0.94
C ILE A 87 2.27 14.32 -2.02
N ARG A 88 1.37 15.25 -1.69
CA ARG A 88 0.81 16.19 -2.68
C ARG A 88 1.87 17.14 -3.22
N ASN A 89 2.76 17.64 -2.38
CA ASN A 89 3.90 18.44 -2.82
C ASN A 89 4.82 17.64 -3.75
N ALA A 90 5.10 16.38 -3.43
CA ALA A 90 5.89 15.50 -4.28
C ALA A 90 5.20 15.26 -5.64
N ILE A 91 3.88 15.03 -5.66
CA ILE A 91 3.10 14.88 -6.91
C ILE A 91 3.21 16.13 -7.79
N VAL A 92 3.22 17.33 -7.21
CA VAL A 92 3.39 18.57 -7.98
C VAL A 92 4.84 18.75 -8.45
N ASN A 93 5.80 18.60 -7.54
CA ASN A 93 7.21 18.87 -7.83
C ASN A 93 7.84 17.82 -8.77
N LYS A 94 7.32 16.59 -8.75
CA LYS A 94 7.78 15.45 -9.53
C LYS A 94 6.66 14.91 -10.42
N HIS A 95 5.88 15.80 -11.03
CA HIS A 95 4.66 15.41 -11.75
C HIS A 95 4.92 14.50 -12.95
N GLU A 96 6.09 14.61 -13.60
CA GLU A 96 6.47 13.73 -14.72
C GLU A 96 6.70 12.30 -14.24
N GLU A 97 7.50 12.12 -13.18
CA GLU A 97 7.74 10.82 -12.54
C GLU A 97 6.43 10.17 -12.07
N PHE A 98 5.58 10.94 -11.39
CA PHE A 98 4.29 10.42 -10.95
C PHE A 98 3.39 10.06 -12.13
N SER A 99 3.37 10.88 -13.18
CA SER A 99 2.58 10.64 -14.40
C SER A 99 3.04 9.36 -15.11
N GLU A 100 4.35 9.13 -15.18
CA GLU A 100 4.93 7.91 -15.73
C GLU A 100 4.43 6.69 -14.95
N ILE A 101 4.59 6.70 -13.62
CA ILE A 101 4.16 5.61 -12.72
C ILE A 101 2.66 5.28 -12.91
N ILE A 102 1.78 6.29 -12.88
CA ILE A 102 0.34 6.05 -13.02
C ILE A 102 -0.08 5.69 -14.45
N SER A 103 0.79 5.91 -15.44
CA SER A 103 0.55 5.53 -16.83
C SER A 103 0.97 4.08 -17.13
N GLU A 104 1.84 3.49 -16.30
CA GLU A 104 2.33 2.13 -16.47
C GLU A 104 1.16 1.12 -16.51
N THR A 105 1.08 0.33 -17.59
CA THR A 105 -0.01 -0.64 -17.81
C THR A 105 -0.19 -1.63 -16.66
N ARG A 106 0.92 -2.05 -16.02
CA ARG A 106 0.87 -3.00 -14.90
C ARG A 106 0.27 -2.33 -13.65
N PHE A 107 0.70 -1.11 -13.34
CA PHE A 107 0.15 -0.33 -12.23
C PHE A 107 -1.35 -0.02 -12.44
N ARG A 108 -1.73 0.42 -13.64
CA ARG A 108 -3.13 0.79 -13.96
C ARG A 108 -4.12 -0.36 -13.78
N LYS A 109 -3.68 -1.61 -13.97
CA LYS A 109 -4.53 -2.80 -13.73
C LYS A 109 -4.81 -3.06 -12.26
N LEU A 110 -4.00 -2.49 -11.36
CA LEU A 110 -4.08 -2.66 -9.90
C LEU A 110 -4.69 -1.44 -9.21
N LEU A 111 -4.87 -0.36 -9.97
CA LEU A 111 -5.39 0.89 -9.47
C LEU A 111 -6.92 0.84 -9.44
N ASP A 112 -7.49 0.79 -8.24
CA ASP A 112 -8.89 1.12 -8.01
C ASP A 112 -9.01 2.39 -7.18
N VAL A 113 -9.19 3.52 -7.86
CA VAL A 113 -9.35 4.83 -7.21
C VAL A 113 -10.69 4.97 -6.47
N ASN A 114 -11.66 4.08 -6.70
CA ASN A 114 -12.94 4.15 -5.98
C ASN A 114 -12.78 3.77 -4.51
N GLU A 115 -11.77 2.97 -4.18
CA GLU A 115 -11.39 2.65 -2.80
C GLU A 115 -10.73 3.85 -2.08
N TRP A 116 -10.37 4.90 -2.82
CA TRP A 116 -9.71 6.07 -2.27
C TRP A 116 -10.72 7.15 -1.91
N ASN A 117 -10.91 7.35 -0.61
CA ASN A 117 -11.61 8.52 -0.10
C ASN A 117 -11.00 9.80 -0.69
N LYS A 118 -11.85 10.60 -1.35
CA LYS A 118 -11.46 11.82 -2.06
C LYS A 118 -12.11 13.05 -1.45
N LEU A 119 -11.39 14.16 -1.45
CA LEU A 119 -11.93 15.47 -1.12
C LEU A 119 -12.83 15.99 -2.24
N THR A 120 -13.91 16.67 -1.87
CA THR A 120 -14.80 17.35 -2.82
C THR A 120 -14.11 18.54 -3.49
N ARG A 121 -13.24 19.24 -2.75
CA ARG A 121 -12.47 20.40 -3.21
C ARG A 121 -10.98 20.10 -3.17
N LEU A 122 -10.24 20.77 -4.05
CA LEU A 122 -8.78 20.75 -4.01
C LEU A 122 -8.30 21.32 -2.66
N PRO A 123 -7.30 20.71 -2.00
CA PRO A 123 -6.73 21.29 -0.79
C PRO A 123 -6.15 22.68 -1.06
N HIS A 124 -6.17 23.55 -0.04
CA HIS A 124 -5.61 24.89 -0.13
C HIS A 124 -4.11 24.85 -0.48
N GLY A 125 -3.67 25.76 -1.34
CA GLY A 125 -2.26 25.90 -1.75
C GLY A 125 -1.85 25.10 -2.98
N PHE A 126 -2.79 24.41 -3.64
CA PHE A 126 -2.54 23.70 -4.89
C PHE A 126 -3.28 24.36 -6.06
N ASP A 127 -2.67 24.38 -7.24
CA ASP A 127 -3.26 24.95 -8.45
C ASP A 127 -4.29 23.99 -9.07
N ALA A 128 -5.51 24.48 -9.27
CA ALA A 128 -6.58 23.73 -9.92
C ALA A 128 -6.32 23.45 -11.40
N LYS A 129 -5.42 24.20 -12.05
CA LYS A 129 -4.99 23.97 -13.44
C LYS A 129 -3.86 22.94 -13.57
N HIS A 130 -3.31 22.45 -12.45
CA HIS A 130 -2.25 21.45 -12.48
C HIS A 130 -2.76 20.16 -13.15
N PRO A 131 -1.99 19.51 -14.05
CA PRO A 131 -2.44 18.31 -14.77
C PRO A 131 -2.83 17.15 -13.85
N LEU A 132 -2.24 17.11 -12.65
CA LEU A 132 -2.54 16.10 -11.62
C LEU A 132 -3.47 16.58 -10.51
N ALA A 133 -4.21 17.70 -10.70
CA ALA A 133 -5.07 18.28 -9.65
C ALA A 133 -6.09 17.29 -9.06
N GLU A 134 -6.62 16.36 -9.87
CA GLU A 134 -7.55 15.33 -9.38
C GLU A 134 -6.89 14.35 -8.42
N TRP A 135 -5.60 14.04 -8.61
CA TRP A 135 -4.84 13.16 -7.71
C TRP A 135 -4.59 13.79 -6.35
N LEU A 136 -4.42 15.12 -6.31
CA LEU A 136 -4.21 15.87 -5.08
C LEU A 136 -5.41 15.83 -4.14
N LYS A 137 -6.60 15.47 -4.63
CA LYS A 137 -7.82 15.35 -3.81
C LYS A 137 -7.89 14.05 -3.02
N TYR A 138 -7.12 13.02 -3.38
CA TYR A 138 -7.17 11.76 -2.66
C TYR A 138 -6.56 11.88 -1.25
N LYS A 139 -7.09 11.06 -0.34
CA LYS A 139 -6.66 10.99 1.07
C LYS A 139 -5.85 9.74 1.39
N GLN A 140 -5.70 8.84 0.42
CA GLN A 140 -5.00 7.57 0.56
C GLN A 140 -4.33 7.26 -0.78
N PHE A 141 -3.21 6.55 -0.76
CA PHE A 141 -2.41 6.28 -1.94
C PHE A 141 -1.89 4.83 -1.86
N TYR A 142 -2.75 3.85 -2.10
CA TYR A 142 -2.42 2.42 -2.09
C TYR A 142 -3.11 1.68 -3.23
N VAL A 143 -2.47 0.66 -3.78
CA VAL A 143 -2.99 -0.13 -4.90
C VAL A 143 -2.75 -1.61 -4.66
N GLY A 144 -3.56 -2.47 -5.27
CA GLY A 144 -3.46 -3.90 -5.05
C GLY A 144 -4.55 -4.69 -5.73
N VAL A 145 -4.68 -5.95 -5.31
CA VAL A 145 -5.71 -6.87 -5.76
C VAL A 145 -6.30 -7.62 -4.59
N SER A 146 -7.61 -7.88 -4.70
CA SER A 146 -8.32 -8.81 -3.85
C SER A 146 -8.47 -10.15 -4.58
N TRP A 147 -8.30 -11.24 -3.85
CA TRP A 147 -8.54 -12.59 -4.33
C TRP A 147 -9.41 -13.36 -3.35
N GLU A 148 -10.13 -14.36 -3.85
CA GLU A 148 -10.79 -15.37 -3.01
C GLU A 148 -9.76 -16.14 -2.17
N VAL A 149 -10.18 -16.62 -1.00
CA VAL A 149 -9.28 -17.25 0.00
C VAL A 149 -8.56 -18.48 -0.57
N GLU A 150 -9.20 -19.23 -1.48
CA GLU A 150 -8.66 -20.43 -2.12
C GLU A 150 -7.37 -20.15 -2.91
N LYS A 151 -7.16 -18.90 -3.33
CA LYS A 151 -5.94 -18.50 -4.04
C LYS A 151 -4.68 -18.83 -3.25
N CYS A 152 -4.72 -18.77 -1.92
CA CYS A 152 -3.55 -19.09 -1.09
C CYS A 152 -3.21 -20.58 -1.02
N TYR A 153 -4.12 -21.47 -1.45
CA TYR A 153 -3.85 -22.91 -1.53
C TYR A 153 -2.96 -23.27 -2.73
N SER A 154 -2.85 -22.36 -3.70
CA SER A 154 -2.02 -22.56 -4.88
C SER A 154 -0.54 -22.42 -4.57
N LYS A 155 0.27 -23.33 -5.12
CA LYS A 155 1.75 -23.22 -5.10
C LYS A 155 2.26 -21.94 -5.77
N ALA A 156 1.47 -21.33 -6.65
CA ALA A 156 1.81 -20.08 -7.33
C ALA A 156 1.53 -18.83 -6.49
N PHE A 157 0.84 -18.94 -5.34
CA PHE A 157 0.39 -17.78 -4.56
C PHE A 157 1.51 -16.79 -4.23
N VAL A 158 2.66 -17.29 -3.78
CA VAL A 158 3.82 -16.44 -3.46
C VAL A 158 4.33 -15.72 -4.70
N LEU A 159 4.46 -16.42 -5.83
CA LEU A 159 4.93 -15.84 -7.09
C LEU A 159 3.95 -14.81 -7.64
N ASP A 160 2.65 -15.09 -7.55
CA ASP A 160 1.63 -14.14 -7.98
C ASP A 160 1.64 -12.89 -7.10
N SER A 161 1.81 -13.04 -5.78
CA SER A 161 1.96 -11.90 -4.86
C SER A 161 3.20 -11.05 -5.19
N VAL A 162 4.33 -11.69 -5.50
CA VAL A 162 5.56 -11.01 -5.93
C VAL A 162 5.32 -10.18 -7.19
N LYS A 163 4.61 -10.72 -8.20
CA LYS A 163 4.29 -9.95 -9.42
C LYS A 163 3.49 -8.68 -9.12
N ILE A 164 2.57 -8.74 -8.14
CA ILE A 164 1.84 -7.56 -7.69
C ILE A 164 2.81 -6.55 -7.07
N PHE A 165 3.67 -6.98 -6.14
CA PHE A 165 4.64 -6.11 -5.49
C PHE A 165 5.63 -5.46 -6.47
N GLU A 166 6.14 -6.21 -7.45
CA GLU A 166 7.01 -5.69 -8.50
C GLU A 166 6.30 -4.63 -9.35
N SER A 167 5.02 -4.86 -9.68
CA SER A 167 4.22 -3.95 -10.51
C SER A 167 3.90 -2.61 -9.85
N ILE A 168 4.10 -2.50 -8.53
CA ILE A 168 3.82 -1.28 -7.76
C ILE A 168 5.09 -0.68 -7.14
N ALA A 169 6.27 -1.26 -7.40
CA ALA A 169 7.49 -0.90 -6.70
C ALA A 169 7.90 0.57 -6.88
N ASN A 170 7.78 1.11 -8.10
CA ASN A 170 8.07 2.52 -8.37
C ASN A 170 7.11 3.45 -7.61
N PHE A 171 5.84 3.08 -7.51
CA PHE A 171 4.86 3.84 -6.74
C PHE A 171 5.17 3.86 -5.23
N VAL A 172 5.48 2.70 -4.64
CA VAL A 172 5.84 2.64 -3.20
C VAL A 172 7.13 3.41 -2.92
N ARG A 173 8.11 3.37 -3.84
CA ARG A 173 9.34 4.18 -3.74
C ARG A 173 9.08 5.67 -3.83
N PHE A 174 8.27 6.10 -4.79
CA PHE A 174 7.87 7.49 -4.94
C PHE A 174 7.30 8.04 -3.63
N LEU A 175 6.39 7.29 -2.99
CA LEU A 175 5.75 7.68 -1.73
C LEU A 175 6.70 7.71 -0.52
N ASN A 176 7.84 7.02 -0.58
CA ASN A 176 8.86 7.06 0.46
C ASN A 176 9.97 8.10 0.18
N ASN A 177 9.98 8.72 -1.00
CA ASN A 177 10.93 9.74 -1.42
C ASN A 177 10.23 11.11 -1.58
N ILE A 178 9.48 11.52 -0.56
CA ILE A 178 8.66 12.74 -0.50
C ILE A 178 9.24 13.81 0.41
#